data_AF-A0A359G6T9-F1
#
_entry.id   AF-A0A359G6T9-F1
#
_cell.length_a   1.000
_cell.length_b   1.000
_cell.length_c   1.000
_cell.angle_alpha   90.00
_cell.angle_beta   90.00
_cell.angle_gamma   90.00
#
_symmetry.space_group_name_H-M   'P 1'
#
loop_
_entity.id
_entity.type
_entity.pdbx_description
1 polymer ?
#
loop_
_entity_poly.entity_id
_entity_poly.type
_entity_poly.pdbx_seq_one_letter_code
_entity_poly.pdbx_strand_id
1 'polypeptide(L)'
;AGLIGLVSLPVEQFPDIAPPTVMVRASYPGASAETIQKAVIVPLEQAVNGVENMDYITSSAAAGSASLTIYFRQGTDPDMAAV
;
A
#
# COMPACT_ATOMS: atom_id res chain seq x y z
N ALA A 1 -10.23 10.03 43.82
CA ALA A 1 -9.44 10.31 42.61
C ALA A 1 -9.44 9.05 41.75
N GLY A 2 -10.00 9.10 40.55
CA GLY A 2 -10.27 7.92 39.71
C GLY A 2 -11.31 8.18 38.62
N LEU A 3 -12.15 9.21 38.80
CA LEU A 3 -13.16 9.65 37.82
C LEU A 3 -12.59 10.52 36.67
N ILE A 4 -11.45 11.18 36.87
CA ILE A 4 -10.85 12.07 35.86
C ILE A 4 -10.06 11.29 34.80
N GLY A 5 -9.58 10.08 35.13
CA GLY A 5 -8.80 9.24 34.20
C GLY A 5 -9.62 8.55 33.11
N LEU A 6 -10.92 8.35 33.33
CA LEU A 6 -11.82 7.70 32.35
C LEU A 6 -12.13 8.58 31.12
N VAL A 7 -11.94 9.90 31.22
CA VAL A 7 -12.27 10.85 30.14
C VAL A 7 -11.06 11.11 29.23
N SER A 8 -9.85 10.73 29.65
CA SER A 8 -8.59 11.08 28.97
C SER A 8 -7.90 9.89 28.31
N LEU A 9 -8.47 8.68 28.38
CA LEU A 9 -7.93 7.54 27.66
C LEU A 9 -8.61 7.50 26.29
N PRO A 10 -7.91 7.83 25.19
CA PRO A 10 -8.40 7.54 23.86
C PRO A 10 -8.56 6.01 23.78
N VAL A 11 -9.81 5.56 23.74
CA VAL A 11 -10.14 4.16 23.48
C VAL A 11 -9.93 3.95 21.99
N GLU A 12 -8.68 3.73 21.60
CA GLU A 12 -8.31 3.28 20.26
C GLU A 12 -8.68 1.80 20.18
N GLN A 13 -9.88 1.49 19.66
CA GLN A 13 -10.40 0.12 19.54
C GLN A 13 -9.63 -0.75 18.54
N PHE A 14 -8.77 -0.12 17.74
CA PHE A 14 -7.83 -0.78 16.88
C PHE A 14 -6.48 -0.13 17.19
N PRO A 15 -5.54 -0.79 17.87
CA PRO A 15 -4.15 -0.36 17.72
C PRO A 15 -3.87 -0.29 16.22
N ASP A 16 -3.08 0.66 15.73
CA ASP A 16 -2.69 0.71 14.31
C ASP A 16 -1.87 -0.54 13.95
N ILE A 17 -2.55 -1.68 13.75
CA ILE A 17 -2.05 -2.95 13.21
C ILE A 17 -2.34 -3.05 11.71
N ALA A 18 -2.82 -1.96 11.08
CA ALA A 18 -2.86 -1.89 9.63
C ALA A 18 -1.41 -1.79 9.12
N PRO A 19 -0.91 -2.78 8.37
CA PRO A 19 0.41 -2.68 7.78
C PRO A 19 0.48 -1.43 6.89
N PRO A 20 1.61 -0.70 6.85
CA PRO A 20 1.78 0.41 5.93
C PRO A 20 1.57 -0.07 4.50
N THR A 21 0.72 0.63 3.74
CA THR A 21 0.44 0.28 2.34
C THR A 21 0.69 1.46 1.43
N VAL A 22 1.28 1.19 0.26
CA VAL A 22 1.42 2.17 -0.82
C VAL A 22 0.56 1.69 -1.99
N MET A 23 -0.34 2.56 -2.42
CA MET A 23 -1.19 2.30 -3.59
C MET A 23 -0.67 3.09 -4.80
N VAL A 24 -0.22 2.37 -5.82
CA VAL A 24 0.20 2.93 -7.10
C VAL A 24 -0.95 2.76 -8.10
N ARG A 25 -1.43 3.87 -8.65
CA ARG A 25 -2.41 3.85 -9.75
C ARG A 25 -1.76 4.31 -11.04
N ALA A 26 -1.91 3.50 -12.07
CA ALA A 26 -1.46 3.82 -13.41
C ALA A 26 -2.65 3.82 -14.35
N SER A 27 -2.73 4.84 -15.22
CA SER A 27 -3.74 4.90 -16.27
C SER A 27 -3.07 4.56 -17.60
N TYR A 28 -3.66 3.63 -18.33
CA TYR A 28 -3.22 3.24 -19.67
C TYR A 28 -4.45 3.03 -20.56
N PRO A 29 -5.16 4.12 -20.91
CA PRO A 29 -6.41 4.05 -21.65
C PRO A 29 -6.21 3.39 -23.02
N GLY A 30 -7.11 2.46 -23.38
CA GLY A 30 -7.09 1.78 -24.67
C GLY A 30 -6.29 0.47 -24.72
N ALA A 31 -5.61 0.06 -23.64
CA ALA A 31 -5.00 -1.28 -23.55
C ALA A 31 -5.91 -2.29 -22.86
N SER A 32 -5.78 -3.56 -23.27
CA SER A 32 -6.38 -4.69 -22.58
C SER A 32 -5.73 -4.90 -21.21
N ALA A 33 -6.45 -5.51 -20.27
CA ALA A 33 -5.91 -5.80 -18.93
C ALA A 33 -4.61 -6.62 -19.00
N GLU A 34 -4.49 -7.53 -19.97
CA GLU A 34 -3.31 -8.38 -20.15
C GLU A 34 -2.09 -7.59 -20.66
N THR A 35 -2.30 -6.63 -21.57
CA THR A 35 -1.26 -5.72 -22.03
C THR A 35 -0.81 -4.80 -20.89
N ILE A 36 -1.74 -4.27 -20.10
CA ILE A 36 -1.44 -3.42 -18.94
C ILE A 36 -0.63 -4.20 -17.90
N GLN A 37 -0.95 -5.47 -17.68
CA GLN A 37 -0.19 -6.29 -16.75
C GLN A 37 1.27 -6.46 -17.20
N LYS A 38 1.51 -6.81 -18.47
CA LYS A 38 2.87 -7.00 -18.98
C LYS A 38 3.65 -5.69 -19.14
N ALA A 39 2.98 -4.60 -19.50
CA ALA A 39 3.63 -3.33 -19.82
C ALA A 39 3.77 -2.38 -18.62
N VAL A 40 2.92 -2.52 -17.59
CA VAL A 40 2.89 -1.61 -16.44
C VAL A 40 3.13 -2.35 -15.13
N ILE A 41 2.45 -3.47 -14.88
CA ILE A 41 2.62 -4.21 -13.61
C ILE A 41 4.02 -4.81 -13.51
N VAL A 42 4.50 -5.52 -14.55
CA VAL A 42 5.84 -6.14 -14.54
C VAL A 42 6.97 -5.14 -14.26
N PRO A 43 7.08 -3.98 -14.94
CA PRO A 43 8.13 -3.01 -14.60
C PRO A 43 7.92 -2.35 -13.23
N LEU A 44 6.68 -2.14 -12.79
CA LEU A 44 6.42 -1.63 -11.44
C LEU A 44 6.88 -2.61 -10.36
N GLU A 45 6.62 -3.91 -10.52
CA GLU A 45 7.11 -4.95 -9.60
C GLU A 45 8.65 -4.97 -9.55
N GLN A 46 9.31 -4.85 -10.69
CA GLN A 46 10.77 -4.76 -10.75
C GLN A 46 11.32 -3.51 -10.06
N ALA A 47 10.64 -2.36 -10.20
CA ALA A 47 11.01 -1.12 -9.51
C ALA A 47 10.80 -1.23 -7.99
N VAL A 48 9.75 -1.93 -7.55
CA VAL A 48 9.39 -2.11 -6.14
C VAL A 48 10.24 -3.17 -5.44
N ASN A 49 10.79 -4.15 -6.17
CA ASN A 49 11.67 -5.19 -5.63
C ASN A 49 12.97 -4.65 -4.99
N GLY A 50 13.26 -3.35 -5.15
CA GLY A 50 14.37 -2.67 -4.47
C GLY A 50 14.01 -2.04 -3.11
N VAL A 51 12.73 -2.03 -2.72
CA VAL A 51 12.27 -1.36 -1.50
C VAL A 51 12.37 -2.32 -0.32
N GLU A 52 13.23 -1.99 0.65
CA GLU A 52 13.39 -2.76 1.88
C GLU A 52 12.06 -2.82 2.67
N ASN A 53 11.82 -3.96 3.32
CA ASN A 53 10.64 -4.24 4.15
C ASN A 53 9.28 -4.41 3.43
N MET A 54 9.26 -4.71 2.13
CA MET A 54 8.05 -5.19 1.47
C MET A 54 7.65 -6.60 1.96
N ASP A 55 6.37 -6.82 2.20
CA ASP A 55 5.78 -8.12 2.58
C ASP A 55 5.16 -8.82 1.36
N TYR A 56 4.21 -8.18 0.69
CA TYR A 56 3.59 -8.69 -0.54
C TYR A 56 3.01 -7.57 -1.43
N ILE A 57 2.86 -7.87 -2.72
CA ILE A 57 2.24 -6.98 -3.71
C ILE A 57 0.92 -7.61 -4.16
N THR A 58 -0.14 -6.80 -4.22
CA THR A 58 -1.41 -7.14 -4.86
C THR A 58 -1.60 -6.24 -6.07
N SER A 59 -1.72 -6.85 -7.25
CA SER A 59 -1.92 -6.13 -8.52
C SER A 59 -3.31 -6.39 -9.09
N SER A 60 -4.00 -5.35 -9.52
CA SER A 60 -5.28 -5.44 -10.24
C SER A 60 -5.20 -4.63 -11.52
N ALA A 61 -5.42 -5.29 -12.66
CA ALA A 61 -5.51 -4.63 -13.96
C ALA A 61 -6.97 -4.65 -14.43
N ALA A 62 -7.47 -3.46 -14.77
CA ALA A 62 -8.74 -3.27 -15.45
C ALA A 62 -8.50 -2.66 -16.84
N ALA A 63 -9.48 -2.74 -17.73
CA ALA A 63 -9.37 -2.13 -19.04
C ALA A 63 -9.12 -0.62 -18.90
N GLY A 64 -7.98 -0.15 -19.39
CA GLY A 64 -7.60 1.26 -19.30
C GLY A 64 -6.90 1.70 -18.01
N SER A 65 -6.80 0.87 -16.97
CA SER A 65 -6.19 1.26 -15.69
C SER A 65 -5.58 0.08 -14.93
N ALA A 66 -4.43 0.30 -14.29
CA ALA A 66 -3.84 -0.61 -13.31
C ALA A 66 -3.85 0.01 -11.92
N SER A 67 -4.07 -0.83 -10.91
CA SER A 67 -3.89 -0.51 -9.50
C SER A 67 -2.96 -1.55 -8.89
N LEU A 68 -1.92 -1.09 -8.21
CA LEU A 68 -0.98 -1.91 -7.47
C LEU A 68 -1.05 -1.49 -6.00
N THR A 69 -1.16 -2.44 -5.09
CA THR A 69 -1.11 -2.20 -3.65
C THR A 69 0.05 -2.99 -3.08
N ILE A 70 1.00 -2.29 -2.48
CA ILE A 70 2.19 -2.85 -1.87
C ILE A 70 2.00 -2.80 -0.37
N TYR A 71 2.19 -3.94 0.29
CA TYR A 71 2.10 -4.06 1.74
C TYR A 71 3.50 -4.14 2.31
N PHE A 72 3.79 -3.28 3.28
CA PHE A 72 5.09 -3.22 3.95
C PHE A 72 4.99 -3.79 5.37
N ARG A 73 6.09 -4.35 5.88
CA ARG A 73 6.19 -4.86 7.24
C ARG A 73 6.16 -3.72 8.26
N GLN A 74 5.47 -3.97 9.36
CA GLN A 74 5.36 -3.06 10.49
C GLN A 74 6.73 -2.90 11.16
N GLY A 75 7.25 -1.67 11.19
CA GLY A 75 8.64 -1.35 11.57
C GLY A 75 9.38 -0.52 10.52
N THR A 76 8.81 -0.34 9.34
CA THR A 76 9.30 0.58 8.30
C THR A 76 8.75 1.98 8.57
N ASP A 77 9.66 2.96 8.67
CA ASP A 77 9.29 4.36 8.83
C ASP A 77 8.43 4.81 7.62
N PRO A 78 7.16 5.22 7.83
CA PRO A 78 6.27 5.61 6.73
C PRO A 78 6.80 6.80 5.92
N ASP A 79 7.69 7.62 6.48
CA ASP A 79 8.31 8.75 5.77
C ASP A 79 9.36 8.30 4.73
N MET A 80 9.97 7.12 4.88
CA MET A 80 10.90 6.54 3.89
C MET A 80 10.17 5.79 2.76
N ALA A 81 8.90 5.43 2.94
CA ALA A 81 8.10 4.72 1.94
C ALA A 81 7.37 5.67 0.96
N ALA A 82 7.39 6.98 1.23
CA ALA A 82 6.58 7.99 0.51
C ALA A 82 7.39 8.96 -0.40
N VAL A 83 8.71 8.81 -0.51
CA VAL A 83 9.58 9.70 -1.31
C VAL A 83 10.13 9.05 -2.58
#